data_AF-A0A3S5J869-F1
#
_entry.id   AF-A0A3S5J869-F1
#
_cell.length_a   1.000
_cell.length_b   1.000
_cell.length_c   1.000
_cell.angle_alpha   90.00
_cell.angle_beta   90.00
_cell.angle_gamma   90.00
#
_symmetry.space_group_name_H-M   'P 1'
#
loop_
_entity.id
_entity.type
_entity.pdbx_description
1 polymer ?
#
loop_
_entity_poly.entity_id
_entity_poly.type
_entity_poly.pdbx_seq_one_letter_code
_entity_poly.pdbx_strand_id
1 'polypeptide(L)'
;MLIPLGTDRLPPRRAITTTVLIALNLLAFVGMMVASRSGFSSLEETLNGGAVSRTAFQPWTLITYQFLHDPNGLGHIGFNMLFLWVFGQAVESRLGHLGFAAFYLVGGIAAALAHMAASPAPAIGASGSVAAVSGAFLALFPRATVRVLLFFFLIGIYHIPALWFIAFYIAIDIFSQFAGFFGRSNDVANAAHLGGYLFGFSTSIALLAIGVLARTDLDALFLFKQYRRRAAMRSASREYGSGFDSTTPDTAPPRGIKSKVQTDAVPELVPVAPDEHAEDRRTITEALRRDDSSAAVEAYRAAPGKIRLADGDQAEIGNRAMAIGDAETAVRAYTGLLERRGERTSGPGGSSDEIRLLLSSILIRRLGRPSEARSHLQILDARPLSAEGIALRDALKQEMNDA
;
A
#
# COMPACT_ATOMS: atom_id res chain seq x y z
N MET A 1 -20.36 1.68 -17.16
CA MET A 1 -18.94 2.08 -17.22
C MET A 1 -18.46 2.44 -15.81
N LEU A 2 -17.21 2.12 -15.45
CA LEU A 2 -16.61 2.48 -14.15
C LEU A 2 -15.90 3.83 -14.29
N ILE A 3 -16.52 4.93 -13.84
CA ILE A 3 -15.97 6.28 -14.00
C ILE A 3 -15.28 6.70 -12.70
N PRO A 4 -13.96 6.92 -12.67
CA PRO A 4 -13.29 7.36 -11.45
C PRO A 4 -13.59 8.84 -11.17
N LEU A 5 -14.07 9.14 -9.98
CA LEU A 5 -14.41 10.50 -9.50
C LEU A 5 -13.36 11.10 -8.56
N GLY A 6 -12.35 10.33 -8.16
CA GLY A 6 -11.32 10.74 -7.22
C GLY A 6 -10.80 9.58 -6.38
N THR A 7 -9.80 9.85 -5.55
CA THR A 7 -9.25 8.88 -4.60
C THR A 7 -9.26 9.44 -3.19
N ASP A 8 -9.08 8.57 -2.19
CA ASP A 8 -8.84 8.97 -0.79
C ASP A 8 -7.43 9.55 -0.56
N ARG A 9 -6.59 9.64 -1.59
CA ARG A 9 -5.26 10.25 -1.54
C ARG A 9 -5.31 11.66 -2.10
N LEU A 10 -5.73 12.60 -1.23
CA LEU A 10 -5.65 14.03 -1.53
C LEU A 10 -4.19 14.50 -1.44
N PRO A 11 -3.71 15.30 -2.41
CA PRO A 11 -2.34 15.76 -2.39
C PRO A 11 -2.16 16.85 -1.31
N PRO A 12 -1.09 16.82 -0.50
CA PRO A 12 -0.78 17.87 0.46
C PRO A 12 -0.32 19.19 -0.20
N ARG A 13 -0.03 19.16 -1.51
CA ARG A 13 0.40 20.32 -2.33
C ARG A 13 -0.44 20.40 -3.59
N ARG A 14 -0.55 21.59 -4.20
CA ARG A 14 -1.26 21.78 -5.46
C ARG A 14 -0.56 20.99 -6.58
N ALA A 15 -1.33 20.22 -7.35
CA ALA A 15 -0.83 19.40 -8.46
C ALA A 15 -0.71 20.21 -9.77
N ILE A 16 0.27 21.14 -9.79
CA ILE A 16 0.44 22.11 -10.87
C ILE A 16 0.71 21.41 -12.21
N THR A 17 1.59 20.42 -12.22
CA THR A 17 2.04 19.73 -13.43
C THR A 17 0.91 18.91 -14.03
N THR A 18 0.12 18.24 -13.19
CA THR A 18 -1.09 17.52 -13.61
C THR A 18 -2.04 18.49 -14.34
N THR A 19 -2.30 19.67 -13.75
CA THR A 19 -3.14 20.69 -14.39
C THR A 19 -2.56 21.20 -15.70
N VAL A 20 -1.24 21.47 -15.74
CA VAL A 20 -0.56 21.93 -16.95
C VAL A 20 -0.64 20.88 -18.07
N LEU A 21 -0.37 19.61 -17.77
CA LEU A 21 -0.46 18.52 -18.75
C LEU A 21 -1.88 18.38 -19.29
N ILE A 22 -2.90 18.48 -18.42
CA ILE A 22 -4.30 18.49 -18.86
C ILE A 22 -4.57 19.67 -19.79
N ALA A 23 -4.15 20.88 -19.41
CA ALA A 23 -4.34 22.07 -20.23
C ALA A 23 -3.66 21.96 -21.60
N LEU A 24 -2.43 21.42 -21.65
CA LEU A 24 -1.70 21.20 -22.90
C LEU A 24 -2.43 20.20 -23.82
N ASN A 25 -2.94 19.10 -23.28
CA ASN A 25 -3.72 18.12 -24.03
C ASN A 25 -5.03 18.72 -24.57
N LEU A 26 -5.76 19.47 -23.73
CA LEU A 26 -6.98 20.15 -24.16
C LEU A 26 -6.71 21.22 -25.22
N LEU A 27 -5.62 21.98 -25.09
CA LEU A 27 -5.23 22.99 -26.07
C LEU A 27 -4.87 22.34 -27.42
N ALA A 28 -4.06 21.27 -27.40
CA ALA A 28 -3.72 20.50 -28.59
C ALA A 28 -4.99 19.96 -29.27
N PHE A 29 -5.90 19.36 -28.50
CA PHE A 29 -7.17 18.86 -29.01
C PHE A 29 -8.07 19.95 -29.61
N VAL A 30 -8.19 21.11 -28.97
CA VAL A 30 -8.92 22.25 -29.54
C VAL A 30 -8.27 22.71 -30.85
N GLY A 31 -6.94 22.77 -30.90
CA GLY A 31 -6.19 23.03 -32.13
C GLY A 31 -6.52 22.04 -33.24
N MET A 32 -6.55 20.74 -32.93
CA MET A 32 -6.93 19.69 -33.88
C MET A 32 -8.39 19.79 -34.32
N MET A 33 -9.32 20.10 -33.42
CA MET A 33 -10.73 20.32 -33.77
C MET A 33 -10.91 21.52 -34.71
N VAL A 34 -10.22 22.63 -34.44
CA VAL A 34 -10.27 23.81 -35.31
C VAL A 34 -9.68 23.47 -36.67
N ALA A 35 -8.53 22.81 -36.73
CA ALA A 35 -7.88 22.36 -37.96
C ALA A 35 -8.82 21.51 -38.84
N SER A 36 -9.40 20.47 -38.23
CA SER A 36 -10.30 19.53 -38.91
C SER A 36 -11.56 20.22 -39.46
N ARG A 37 -12.10 21.22 -38.75
CA ARG A 37 -13.33 21.94 -39.17
C ARG A 37 -13.08 23.07 -40.17
N SER A 38 -11.88 23.62 -40.23
CA SER A 38 -11.54 24.76 -41.10
C SER A 38 -11.05 24.34 -42.49
N GLY A 39 -10.88 23.03 -42.74
CA GLY A 39 -10.44 22.52 -44.04
C GLY A 39 -8.95 22.77 -44.33
N PHE A 40 -8.14 23.09 -43.30
CA PHE A 40 -6.70 23.24 -43.44
C PHE A 40 -6.03 21.86 -43.52
N SER A 41 -5.99 21.28 -44.71
CA SER A 41 -5.37 19.97 -44.98
C SER A 41 -3.90 19.90 -44.54
N SER A 42 -3.16 21.01 -44.64
CA SER A 42 -1.76 21.09 -44.18
C SER A 42 -1.61 21.00 -42.66
N LEU A 43 -2.57 21.54 -41.90
CA LEU A 43 -2.57 21.47 -40.44
C LEU A 43 -2.96 20.07 -39.97
N GLU A 44 -3.94 19.45 -40.63
CA GLU A 44 -4.32 18.05 -40.41
C GLU A 44 -3.15 17.09 -40.72
N GLU A 45 -2.44 17.29 -41.83
CA GLU A 45 -1.25 16.51 -42.22
C GLU A 45 -0.10 16.71 -41.22
N THR A 46 0.14 17.94 -40.77
CA THR A 46 1.15 18.24 -39.74
C THR A 46 0.83 17.57 -38.41
N LEU A 47 -0.44 17.59 -37.98
CA LEU A 47 -0.88 16.96 -36.73
C LEU A 47 -0.86 15.43 -36.83
N ASN A 48 -1.23 14.86 -37.98
CA ASN A 48 -1.09 13.43 -38.25
C ASN A 48 0.39 13.00 -38.26
N GLY A 49 1.31 13.88 -38.66
CA GLY A 49 2.76 13.67 -38.56
C GLY A 49 3.31 13.62 -37.13
N GLY A 50 2.50 13.94 -36.12
CA GLY A 50 2.86 13.80 -34.71
C GLY A 50 2.49 12.44 -34.09
N ALA A 51 1.77 11.59 -34.82
CA ALA A 51 1.43 10.22 -34.39
C ALA A 51 2.68 9.33 -34.36
N VAL A 52 2.77 8.45 -33.38
CA VAL A 52 3.87 7.47 -33.33
C VAL A 52 3.52 6.27 -34.19
N SER A 53 4.45 5.89 -35.07
CA SER A 53 4.28 4.76 -35.98
C SER A 53 5.60 4.01 -36.16
N ARG A 54 5.51 2.67 -36.25
CA ARG A 54 6.68 1.84 -36.55
C ARG A 54 7.19 2.06 -37.98
N THR A 55 6.30 2.30 -38.93
CA THR A 55 6.62 2.40 -40.36
C THR A 55 6.98 3.82 -40.79
N ALA A 56 6.55 4.83 -40.03
CA ALA A 56 6.83 6.24 -40.28
C ALA A 56 7.47 6.91 -39.05
N PHE A 57 8.45 6.24 -38.45
CA PHE A 57 9.05 6.68 -37.20
C PHE A 57 9.84 7.99 -37.35
N GLN A 58 9.56 8.94 -36.46
CA GLN A 58 10.34 10.16 -36.28
C GLN A 58 10.62 10.36 -34.79
N PRO A 59 11.83 10.76 -34.34
CA PRO A 59 12.17 10.79 -32.91
C PRO A 59 11.24 11.64 -32.04
N TRP A 60 10.75 12.77 -32.54
CA TRP A 60 9.83 13.64 -31.80
C TRP A 60 8.44 13.01 -31.60
N THR A 61 8.05 12.03 -32.43
CA THR A 61 6.74 11.36 -32.31
C THR A 61 6.60 10.56 -31.02
N LEU A 62 7.71 10.18 -30.38
CA LEU A 62 7.70 9.57 -29.04
C LEU A 62 7.17 10.51 -27.94
N ILE A 63 7.18 11.82 -28.19
CA ILE A 63 6.66 12.84 -27.26
C ILE A 63 5.35 13.42 -27.78
N THR A 64 5.30 13.83 -29.05
CA THR A 64 4.15 14.57 -29.58
C THR A 64 2.86 13.75 -29.57
N TYR A 65 2.94 12.44 -29.82
CA TYR A 65 1.76 11.58 -29.88
C TYR A 65 0.96 11.57 -28.56
N GLN A 66 1.64 11.81 -27.43
CA GLN A 66 1.05 11.82 -26.09
C GLN A 66 0.02 12.95 -25.91
N PHE A 67 0.07 13.99 -26.76
CA PHE A 67 -0.79 15.16 -26.67
C PHE A 67 -1.86 15.24 -27.77
N LEU A 68 -1.86 14.28 -28.70
CA LEU A 68 -2.80 14.24 -29.83
C LEU A 68 -3.99 13.34 -29.51
N HIS A 69 -5.19 13.79 -29.87
CA HIS A 69 -6.43 13.02 -29.71
C HIS A 69 -7.29 13.19 -30.95
N ASP A 70 -8.01 12.13 -31.33
CA ASP A 70 -8.95 12.18 -32.46
C ASP A 70 -10.05 13.23 -32.18
N PRO A 71 -10.18 14.29 -33.02
CA PRO A 71 -11.20 15.34 -32.91
C PRO A 71 -12.65 14.82 -32.83
N ASN A 72 -12.91 13.63 -33.37
CA ASN A 72 -14.24 13.02 -33.37
C ASN A 72 -14.52 12.23 -32.09
N GLY A 73 -13.50 11.98 -31.27
CA GLY A 73 -13.53 11.10 -30.10
C GLY A 73 -13.48 11.84 -28.76
N LEU A 74 -14.48 12.68 -28.45
CA LEU A 74 -14.54 13.43 -27.17
C LEU A 74 -14.41 12.55 -25.92
N GLY A 75 -14.94 11.33 -25.97
CA GLY A 75 -14.82 10.37 -24.87
C GLY A 75 -13.36 9.97 -24.58
N HIS A 76 -12.52 9.83 -25.61
CA HIS A 76 -11.13 9.39 -25.45
C HIS A 76 -10.30 10.42 -24.69
N ILE A 77 -10.36 11.70 -25.08
CA ILE A 77 -9.68 12.77 -24.32
C ILE A 77 -10.30 12.95 -22.94
N GLY A 78 -11.63 12.89 -22.83
CA GLY A 78 -12.34 13.01 -21.55
C GLY A 78 -11.86 11.97 -20.53
N PHE A 79 -11.76 10.70 -20.92
CA PHE A 79 -11.28 9.64 -20.03
C PHE A 79 -9.79 9.77 -19.69
N ASN A 80 -8.95 10.13 -20.65
CA ASN A 80 -7.52 10.36 -20.39
C ASN A 80 -7.31 11.47 -19.36
N MET A 81 -7.98 12.61 -19.54
CA MET A 81 -7.85 13.75 -18.63
C MET A 81 -8.45 13.44 -17.26
N LEU A 82 -9.55 12.70 -17.21
CA LEU A 82 -10.15 12.25 -15.94
C LEU A 82 -9.22 11.32 -15.16
N PHE A 83 -8.64 10.31 -15.81
CA PHE A 83 -7.69 9.41 -15.17
C PHE A 83 -6.42 10.15 -14.74
N LEU A 84 -5.90 11.04 -15.58
CA LEU A 84 -4.75 11.88 -15.25
C LEU A 84 -5.06 12.78 -14.04
N TRP A 85 -6.25 13.36 -13.98
CA TRP A 85 -6.68 14.17 -12.84
C TRP A 85 -6.82 13.33 -11.56
N VAL A 86 -7.41 12.14 -11.63
CA VAL A 86 -7.68 11.30 -10.45
C VAL A 86 -6.39 10.73 -9.86
N PHE A 87 -5.49 10.22 -10.70
CA PHE A 87 -4.28 9.53 -10.25
C PHE A 87 -3.03 10.43 -10.24
N GLY A 88 -2.92 11.34 -11.20
CA GLY A 88 -1.75 12.19 -11.40
C GLY A 88 -1.45 13.07 -10.19
N GLN A 89 -2.46 13.61 -9.52
CA GLN A 89 -2.26 14.48 -8.35
C GLN A 89 -1.51 13.78 -7.21
N ALA A 90 -1.90 12.56 -6.88
CA ALA A 90 -1.27 11.80 -5.81
C ALA A 90 0.15 11.38 -6.20
N VAL A 91 0.37 10.97 -7.45
CA VAL A 91 1.70 10.59 -7.96
C VAL A 91 2.63 11.80 -8.04
N GLU A 92 2.14 12.96 -8.51
CA GLU A 92 2.87 14.22 -8.54
C GLU A 92 3.29 14.67 -7.14
N SER A 93 2.44 14.49 -6.14
CA SER A 93 2.78 14.83 -4.76
C SER A 93 3.98 14.01 -4.22
N ARG A 94 4.23 12.83 -4.78
CA ARG A 94 5.33 11.93 -4.40
C ARG A 94 6.59 12.20 -5.19
N LEU A 95 6.48 12.42 -6.49
CA LEU A 95 7.61 12.65 -7.39
C LEU A 95 8.07 14.12 -7.44
N GLY A 96 7.23 15.05 -6.96
CA GLY A 96 7.40 16.49 -7.21
C GLY A 96 7.04 16.88 -8.65
N HIS A 97 6.92 18.19 -8.90
CA HIS A 97 6.45 18.72 -10.19
C HIS A 97 7.31 18.26 -11.38
N LEU A 98 8.63 18.51 -11.31
CA LEU A 98 9.56 18.15 -12.39
C LEU A 98 9.72 16.64 -12.54
N GLY A 99 9.80 15.91 -11.42
CA GLY A 99 9.89 14.45 -11.43
C GLY A 99 8.66 13.81 -12.07
N PHE A 100 7.47 14.34 -11.79
CA PHE A 100 6.22 13.88 -12.41
C PHE A 100 6.15 14.20 -13.90
N ALA A 101 6.57 15.39 -14.33
CA ALA A 101 6.62 15.74 -15.75
C ALA A 101 7.52 14.77 -16.52
N ALA A 102 8.74 14.53 -16.02
CA ALA A 102 9.66 13.58 -16.64
C ALA A 102 9.09 12.15 -16.64
N PHE A 103 8.49 11.72 -15.53
CA PHE A 103 7.88 10.41 -15.41
C PHE A 103 6.73 10.19 -16.41
N TYR A 104 5.86 11.19 -16.57
CA TYR A 104 4.77 11.15 -17.55
C TYR A 104 5.32 10.99 -18.98
N LEU A 105 6.28 11.83 -19.37
CA LEU A 105 6.85 11.83 -20.71
C LEU A 105 7.60 10.53 -21.02
N VAL A 106 8.46 10.07 -20.11
CA VAL A 106 9.22 8.81 -20.28
C VAL A 106 8.29 7.60 -20.25
N GLY A 107 7.23 7.62 -19.43
CA GLY A 107 6.20 6.60 -19.44
C GLY A 107 5.47 6.50 -20.78
N GLY A 108 5.19 7.65 -21.41
CA GLY A 108 4.70 7.68 -22.78
C GLY A 108 5.71 7.12 -23.78
N ILE A 109 7.00 7.46 -23.68
CA ILE A 109 8.03 6.84 -24.54
C ILE A 109 8.00 5.31 -24.41
N ALA A 110 7.97 4.78 -23.18
CA ALA A 110 7.91 3.34 -22.94
C ALA A 110 6.64 2.71 -23.53
N ALA A 111 5.49 3.38 -23.42
CA ALA A 111 4.23 2.96 -24.01
C ALA A 111 4.28 2.95 -25.55
N ALA A 112 4.84 3.98 -26.17
CA ALA A 112 5.04 4.05 -27.62
C ALA A 112 5.92 2.91 -28.13
N LEU A 113 7.03 2.62 -27.43
CA LEU A 113 7.92 1.51 -27.78
C LEU A 113 7.19 0.16 -27.67
N ALA A 114 6.39 -0.05 -26.62
CA ALA A 114 5.59 -1.26 -26.46
C ALA A 114 4.55 -1.41 -27.59
N HIS A 115 3.89 -0.32 -27.99
CA HIS A 115 2.94 -0.34 -29.10
C HIS A 115 3.61 -0.63 -30.43
N MET A 116 4.71 0.05 -30.77
CA MET A 116 5.44 -0.20 -32.02
C MET A 116 6.01 -1.62 -32.11
N ALA A 117 6.33 -2.24 -30.97
CA ALA A 117 6.73 -3.64 -30.94
C ALA A 117 5.58 -4.59 -31.30
N ALA A 118 4.34 -4.26 -30.91
CA ALA A 118 3.15 -5.09 -31.08
C ALA A 118 2.36 -4.81 -32.37
N SER A 119 2.38 -3.57 -32.86
CA SER A 119 1.57 -3.12 -34.00
C SER A 119 2.33 -2.12 -34.88
N PRO A 120 2.21 -2.21 -36.22
CA PRO A 120 2.73 -1.18 -37.12
C PRO A 120 1.80 0.04 -37.24
N ALA A 121 0.57 -0.04 -36.73
CA ALA A 121 -0.42 1.01 -36.89
C ALA A 121 -0.04 2.28 -36.11
N PRO A 122 -0.29 3.48 -36.66
CA PRO A 122 -0.09 4.73 -35.93
C PRO A 122 -0.90 4.76 -34.62
N ALA A 123 -0.33 5.38 -33.59
CA ALA A 123 -1.01 5.64 -32.33
C ALA A 123 -0.92 7.12 -31.94
N ILE A 124 -2.01 7.61 -31.35
CA ILE A 124 -2.13 8.93 -30.73
C ILE A 124 -2.82 8.77 -29.38
N GLY A 125 -2.52 9.66 -28.44
CA GLY A 125 -3.22 9.77 -27.17
C GLY A 125 -2.31 9.72 -25.96
N ALA A 126 -2.68 10.51 -24.96
CA ALA A 126 -2.09 10.52 -23.61
C ALA A 126 -2.20 9.19 -22.86
N SER A 127 -3.00 8.23 -23.35
CA SER A 127 -3.42 7.05 -22.60
C SER A 127 -2.26 6.15 -22.16
N GLY A 128 -1.18 6.04 -22.95
CA GLY A 128 0.04 5.34 -22.54
C GLY A 128 0.73 5.98 -21.33
N SER A 129 0.88 7.31 -21.33
CA SER A 129 1.44 8.08 -20.21
C SER A 129 0.52 8.03 -18.98
N VAL A 130 -0.80 8.07 -19.19
CA VAL A 130 -1.81 7.93 -18.13
C VAL A 130 -1.80 6.52 -17.53
N ALA A 131 -1.59 5.49 -18.34
CA ALA A 131 -1.40 4.12 -17.87
C ALA A 131 -0.12 4.01 -17.02
N ALA A 132 0.97 4.68 -17.41
CA ALA A 132 2.16 4.78 -16.57
C ALA A 132 1.90 5.46 -15.23
N VAL A 133 1.18 6.58 -15.21
CA VAL A 133 0.75 7.23 -13.96
C VAL A 133 -0.12 6.30 -13.11
N SER A 134 -1.02 5.53 -13.73
CA SER A 134 -1.89 4.59 -13.02
C SER A 134 -1.10 3.41 -12.44
N GLY A 135 -0.13 2.86 -13.19
CA GLY A 135 0.79 1.84 -12.69
C GLY A 135 1.65 2.35 -11.52
N ALA A 136 2.10 3.61 -11.59
CA ALA A 136 2.80 4.26 -10.49
C ALA A 136 1.91 4.41 -9.26
N PHE A 137 0.67 4.86 -9.45
CA PHE A 137 -0.31 4.96 -8.37
C PHE A 137 -0.52 3.62 -7.68
N LEU A 138 -0.61 2.52 -8.44
CA LEU A 138 -0.74 1.19 -7.87
C LEU A 138 0.47 0.76 -7.03
N ALA A 139 1.69 1.12 -7.44
CA ALA A 139 2.91 0.83 -6.67
C ALA A 139 3.01 1.69 -5.38
N LEU A 140 2.64 2.96 -5.46
CA LEU A 140 2.78 3.93 -4.37
C LEU A 140 1.62 3.87 -3.37
N PHE A 141 0.43 3.51 -3.82
CA PHE A 141 -0.81 3.55 -3.04
C PHE A 141 -1.70 2.30 -3.26
N PRO A 142 -1.16 1.08 -3.10
CA PRO A 142 -1.89 -0.17 -3.40
C PRO A 142 -3.19 -0.37 -2.59
N ARG A 143 -3.31 0.29 -1.43
CA ARG A 143 -4.49 0.24 -0.55
C ARG A 143 -5.39 1.47 -0.62
N ALA A 144 -5.08 2.43 -1.50
CA ALA A 144 -5.97 3.57 -1.71
C ALA A 144 -7.32 3.10 -2.26
N THR A 145 -8.36 3.88 -2.01
CA THR A 145 -9.69 3.67 -2.57
C THR A 145 -9.96 4.69 -3.67
N VAL A 146 -10.57 4.22 -4.75
CA VAL A 146 -11.07 5.03 -5.86
C VAL A 146 -12.57 5.15 -5.69
N ARG A 147 -13.07 6.39 -5.68
CA ARG A 147 -14.50 6.66 -5.76
C ARG A 147 -14.92 6.49 -7.21
N VAL A 148 -15.86 5.60 -7.46
CA VAL A 148 -16.28 5.23 -8.81
C VAL A 148 -17.77 5.49 -8.94
N LEU A 149 -18.15 6.25 -9.96
CA LEU A 149 -19.52 6.31 -10.43
C LEU A 149 -19.76 5.08 -11.29
N LEU A 150 -20.66 4.21 -10.83
CA LEU A 150 -21.15 3.09 -11.62
C LEU A 150 -22.42 3.53 -12.34
N PHE A 151 -22.36 3.54 -13.67
CA PHE A 151 -23.50 3.88 -14.55
C PHE A 151 -24.13 2.60 -15.14
N PHE A 152 -24.36 1.56 -14.34
CA PHE A 152 -25.02 0.30 -14.78
C PHE A 152 -26.33 0.11 -13.99
N PHE A 153 -26.91 -1.10 -13.95
CA PHE A 153 -28.23 -1.39 -13.30
C PHE A 153 -28.44 -0.82 -11.88
N LEU A 154 -27.38 -0.45 -11.14
CA LEU A 154 -27.41 0.44 -9.98
C LEU A 154 -26.59 1.70 -10.28
N ILE A 155 -27.25 2.86 -10.38
CA ILE A 155 -26.56 4.16 -10.43
C ILE A 155 -26.15 4.52 -9.01
N GLY A 156 -24.84 4.54 -8.75
CA GLY A 156 -24.32 4.80 -7.40
C GLY A 156 -22.85 5.15 -7.39
N ILE A 157 -22.40 5.74 -6.27
CA ILE A 157 -21.01 6.03 -5.99
C ILE A 157 -20.47 4.94 -5.06
N TYR A 158 -19.46 4.22 -5.52
CA TYR A 158 -18.84 3.12 -4.81
C TYR A 158 -17.38 3.42 -4.51
N HIS A 159 -16.86 2.88 -3.41
CA HIS A 159 -15.45 2.98 -3.05
C HIS A 159 -14.79 1.64 -3.37
N ILE A 160 -13.98 1.61 -4.42
CA ILE A 160 -13.32 0.40 -4.91
C ILE A 160 -11.83 0.51 -4.60
N PRO A 161 -11.19 -0.52 -4.00
CA PRO A 161 -9.74 -0.52 -3.83
C PRO A 161 -9.04 -0.29 -5.17
N ALA A 162 -8.05 0.60 -5.19
CA ALA A 162 -7.33 1.01 -6.39
C ALA A 162 -6.69 -0.18 -7.12
N LEU A 163 -6.23 -1.19 -6.37
CA LEU A 163 -5.77 -2.45 -6.93
C LEU A 163 -6.80 -3.08 -7.86
N TRP A 164 -8.05 -3.26 -7.39
CA TRP A 164 -9.09 -3.91 -8.19
C TRP A 164 -9.54 -3.03 -9.35
N PHE A 165 -9.63 -1.72 -9.13
CA PHE A 165 -10.00 -0.77 -10.18
C PHE A 165 -8.99 -0.77 -11.33
N ILE A 166 -7.69 -0.63 -11.03
CA ILE A 166 -6.64 -0.59 -12.04
C ILE A 166 -6.43 -1.97 -12.68
N ALA A 167 -6.47 -3.04 -11.88
CA ALA A 167 -6.35 -4.41 -12.40
C ALA A 167 -7.48 -4.77 -13.37
N PHE A 168 -8.70 -4.26 -13.16
CA PHE A 168 -9.81 -4.42 -14.08
C PHE A 168 -9.51 -3.81 -15.46
N TYR A 169 -8.97 -2.58 -15.51
CA TYR A 169 -8.59 -1.94 -16.77
C TYR A 169 -7.42 -2.66 -17.46
N ILE A 170 -6.41 -3.08 -16.70
CA ILE A 170 -5.31 -3.91 -17.23
C ILE A 170 -5.87 -5.21 -17.83
N ALA A 171 -6.82 -5.87 -17.18
CA ALA A 171 -7.44 -7.09 -17.68
C ALA A 171 -8.22 -6.85 -18.98
N ILE A 172 -8.92 -5.71 -19.11
CA ILE A 172 -9.56 -5.30 -20.36
C ILE A 172 -8.50 -5.13 -21.46
N ASP A 173 -7.42 -4.39 -21.20
CA ASP A 173 -6.37 -4.16 -22.20
C ASP A 173 -5.71 -5.47 -22.65
N ILE A 174 -5.44 -6.40 -21.73
CA ILE A 174 -4.93 -7.74 -22.06
C ILE A 174 -5.94 -8.51 -22.93
N PHE A 175 -7.21 -8.53 -22.54
CA PHE A 175 -8.24 -9.24 -23.27
C PHE A 175 -8.44 -8.64 -24.67
N SER A 176 -8.49 -7.32 -24.79
CA SER A 176 -8.63 -6.62 -26.07
C SER A 176 -7.41 -6.79 -26.96
N GLN A 177 -6.19 -6.79 -26.40
CA GLN A 177 -4.97 -7.11 -27.14
C GLN A 177 -5.01 -8.55 -27.66
N PHE A 178 -5.45 -9.51 -26.83
CA PHE A 178 -5.59 -10.91 -27.22
C PHE A 178 -6.66 -11.10 -28.30
N ALA A 179 -7.84 -10.49 -28.13
CA ALA A 179 -8.94 -10.53 -29.11
C ALA A 179 -8.55 -9.95 -30.47
N GLY A 180 -7.70 -8.90 -30.49
CA GLY A 180 -7.13 -8.34 -31.70
C GLY A 180 -6.35 -9.36 -32.54
N PHE A 181 -5.64 -10.30 -31.91
CA PHE A 181 -4.95 -11.39 -32.63
C PHE A 181 -5.92 -12.34 -33.36
N PHE A 182 -7.19 -12.39 -32.93
CA PHE A 182 -8.24 -13.20 -33.57
C PHE A 182 -9.11 -12.37 -34.54
N GLY A 183 -8.62 -11.22 -35.00
CA GLY A 183 -9.33 -10.37 -35.97
C GLY A 183 -10.47 -9.54 -35.38
N ARG A 184 -10.59 -9.45 -34.05
CA ARG A 184 -11.52 -8.54 -33.36
C ARG A 184 -10.75 -7.34 -32.80
N SER A 185 -10.24 -6.49 -33.68
CA SER A 185 -9.49 -5.29 -33.29
C SER A 185 -10.42 -4.12 -32.98
N ASN A 186 -10.13 -3.42 -31.88
CA ASN A 186 -10.66 -2.07 -31.61
C ASN A 186 -9.55 -1.06 -31.96
N ASP A 187 -9.90 0.17 -32.29
CA ASP A 187 -8.96 1.27 -32.65
C ASP A 187 -8.09 1.78 -31.47
N VAL A 188 -8.04 1.04 -30.35
CA VAL A 188 -7.33 1.44 -29.13
C VAL A 188 -5.98 0.71 -29.04
N ALA A 189 -4.91 1.47 -28.79
CA ALA A 189 -3.55 0.98 -28.65
C ALA A 189 -3.29 0.26 -27.31
N ASN A 190 -3.94 -0.90 -27.10
CA ASN A 190 -3.89 -1.64 -25.82
C ASN A 190 -2.44 -2.00 -25.40
N ALA A 191 -1.57 -2.31 -26.36
CA ALA A 191 -0.14 -2.56 -26.11
C ALA A 191 0.58 -1.34 -25.49
N ALA A 192 0.23 -0.11 -25.90
CA ALA A 192 0.74 1.10 -25.25
C ALA A 192 0.31 1.18 -23.79
N HIS A 193 -0.95 0.87 -23.46
CA HIS A 193 -1.42 0.88 -22.08
C HIS A 193 -0.65 -0.13 -21.22
N LEU A 194 -0.53 -1.37 -21.69
CA LEU A 194 0.20 -2.42 -20.99
C LEU A 194 1.67 -2.06 -20.74
N GLY A 195 2.34 -1.49 -21.76
CA GLY A 195 3.69 -0.96 -21.62
C GLY A 195 3.78 0.17 -20.58
N GLY A 196 2.80 1.08 -20.62
CA GLY A 196 2.66 2.17 -19.64
C GLY A 196 2.53 1.65 -18.21
N TYR A 197 1.52 0.80 -17.92
CA TYR A 197 1.32 0.25 -16.57
C TYR A 197 2.56 -0.46 -16.04
N LEU A 198 3.21 -1.28 -16.87
CA LEU A 198 4.42 -2.01 -16.50
C LEU A 198 5.56 -1.07 -16.16
N PHE A 199 5.83 -0.09 -17.03
CA PHE A 199 6.85 0.94 -16.79
C PHE A 199 6.55 1.70 -15.49
N GLY A 200 5.30 2.15 -15.32
CA GLY A 200 4.90 2.97 -14.20
C GLY A 200 5.06 2.25 -12.86
N PHE A 201 4.59 1.01 -12.79
CA PHE A 201 4.70 0.16 -11.62
C PHE A 201 6.16 -0.16 -11.30
N SER A 202 6.90 -0.71 -12.27
CA SER A 202 8.28 -1.17 -12.07
C SER A 202 9.24 -0.02 -11.71
N THR A 203 9.12 1.12 -12.38
CA THR A 203 9.95 2.31 -12.10
C THR A 203 9.66 2.85 -10.71
N SER A 204 8.38 2.93 -10.30
CA SER A 204 8.02 3.39 -8.95
C SER A 204 8.56 2.46 -7.87
N ILE A 205 8.48 1.14 -8.09
CA ILE A 205 9.10 0.14 -7.21
C ILE A 205 10.62 0.34 -7.15
N ALA A 206 11.29 0.53 -8.28
CA ALA A 206 12.73 0.77 -8.32
C ALA A 206 13.12 2.04 -7.54
N LEU A 207 12.40 3.16 -7.73
CA LEU A 207 12.61 4.42 -7.02
C LEU A 207 12.45 4.29 -5.50
N LEU A 208 11.47 3.49 -5.04
CA LEU A 208 11.31 3.16 -3.62
C LEU A 208 12.43 2.22 -3.11
N ALA A 209 12.90 1.30 -3.95
CA ALA A 209 13.95 0.35 -3.59
C ALA A 209 15.29 1.07 -3.37
N ILE A 210 15.66 1.98 -4.26
CA ILE A 210 16.90 2.77 -4.19
C ILE A 210 16.83 3.98 -3.24
N GLY A 211 15.66 4.27 -2.67
CA GLY A 211 15.49 5.33 -1.68
C GLY A 211 15.35 6.75 -2.24
N VAL A 212 15.20 6.91 -3.56
CA VAL A 212 14.89 8.21 -4.18
C VAL A 212 13.51 8.70 -3.74
N LEU A 213 12.55 7.77 -3.63
CA LEU A 213 11.26 8.04 -3.00
C LEU A 213 11.28 7.58 -1.54
N ALA A 214 10.94 8.49 -0.62
CA ALA A 214 10.74 8.15 0.78
C ALA A 214 9.68 7.06 0.91
N ARG A 215 9.99 5.95 1.58
CA ARG A 215 9.06 4.83 1.78
C ARG A 215 7.94 5.22 2.73
N THR A 216 6.78 4.58 2.58
CA THR A 216 5.64 4.73 3.49
C THR A 216 5.17 3.36 3.96
N ASP A 217 4.52 3.30 5.12
CA ASP A 217 4.03 2.04 5.72
C ASP A 217 2.90 1.34 4.92
N LEU A 218 2.52 1.89 3.77
CA LEU A 218 1.46 1.40 2.91
C LEU A 218 1.88 1.26 1.44
N ASP A 219 3.16 1.50 1.11
CA ASP A 219 3.66 1.28 -0.26
C ASP A 219 3.82 -0.21 -0.59
N ALA A 220 3.79 -0.55 -1.89
CA ALA A 220 3.77 -1.95 -2.32
C ALA A 220 5.02 -2.75 -1.89
N LEU A 221 6.19 -2.11 -1.78
CA LEU A 221 7.41 -2.77 -1.31
C LEU A 221 7.30 -3.13 0.17
N PHE A 222 6.80 -2.22 1.00
CA PHE A 222 6.54 -2.48 2.41
C PHE A 222 5.52 -3.61 2.57
N LEU A 223 4.40 -3.57 1.83
CA LEU A 223 3.38 -4.62 1.88
C LEU A 223 3.92 -5.98 1.46
N PHE A 224 4.77 -6.03 0.43
CA PHE A 224 5.39 -7.26 -0.01
C PHE A 224 6.34 -7.83 1.04
N LYS A 225 7.20 -6.98 1.65
CA LYS A 225 8.07 -7.41 2.76
C LYS A 225 7.25 -7.89 3.96
N GLN A 226 6.16 -7.20 4.29
CA GLN A 226 5.26 -7.58 5.37
C GLN A 226 4.57 -8.93 5.07
N TYR A 227 4.10 -9.15 3.84
CA TYR A 227 3.53 -10.42 3.40
C TYR A 227 4.54 -11.55 3.51
N ARG A 228 5.77 -11.37 2.99
CA ARG A 228 6.84 -12.39 3.09
C ARG A 228 7.20 -12.70 4.53
N ARG A 229 7.28 -11.69 5.40
CA ARG A 229 7.51 -11.87 6.84
C ARG A 229 6.39 -12.66 7.51
N ARG A 230 5.12 -12.36 7.18
CA ARG A 230 3.96 -13.13 7.67
C ARG A 230 3.95 -14.56 7.14
N ALA A 231 4.30 -14.77 5.88
CA ALA A 231 4.40 -16.10 5.28
C ALA A 231 5.52 -16.94 5.92
N ALA A 232 6.69 -16.33 6.15
CA ALA A 232 7.81 -16.95 6.87
C ALA A 232 7.45 -17.29 8.33
N MET A 233 6.69 -16.43 9.01
CA MET A 233 6.16 -16.74 10.34
C MET A 233 5.18 -17.91 10.30
N ARG A 234 4.28 -17.97 9.31
CA ARG A 234 3.34 -19.10 9.15
C ARG A 234 4.06 -20.41 8.83
N SER A 235 5.12 -20.40 8.03
CA SER A 235 5.92 -21.60 7.77
C SER A 235 6.70 -22.03 9.00
N ALA A 236 7.30 -21.09 9.75
CA ALA A 236 7.99 -21.40 11.00
C ALA A 236 7.04 -21.92 12.09
N SER A 237 5.83 -21.36 12.21
CA SER A 237 4.79 -21.88 13.12
C SER A 237 4.28 -23.26 12.73
N ARG A 238 4.31 -23.62 11.44
CA ARG A 238 3.99 -24.97 10.95
C ARG A 238 5.12 -25.97 11.18
N GLU A 239 6.36 -25.53 11.03
CA GLU A 239 7.57 -26.35 11.20
C GLU A 239 7.90 -26.64 12.68
N TYR A 240 7.66 -25.68 13.57
CA TYR A 240 7.89 -25.86 15.01
C TYR A 240 6.71 -26.44 15.79
N GLY A 241 5.58 -26.71 15.12
CA GLY A 241 4.35 -27.16 15.76
C GLY A 241 3.78 -26.10 16.70
N SER A 242 2.61 -25.55 16.39
CA SER A 242 1.75 -25.08 17.46
C SER A 242 1.50 -26.28 18.38
N GLY A 243 2.07 -26.29 19.57
CA GLY A 243 1.84 -27.30 20.62
C GLY A 243 0.40 -27.32 21.16
N PHE A 244 -0.58 -27.00 20.31
CA PHE A 244 -2.00 -27.09 20.60
C PHE A 244 -2.74 -27.18 19.26
N ASP A 245 -3.08 -28.40 18.85
CA ASP A 245 -4.06 -28.65 17.80
C ASP A 245 -5.34 -29.12 18.50
N SER A 246 -6.36 -28.26 18.54
CA SER A 246 -7.67 -28.57 19.13
C SER A 246 -8.69 -29.02 18.08
N THR A 247 -8.23 -29.46 16.90
CA THR A 247 -9.12 -29.78 15.77
C THR A 247 -8.77 -31.09 15.08
N THR A 248 -8.73 -32.19 15.85
CA THR A 248 -8.99 -33.52 15.29
C THR A 248 -9.87 -34.32 16.25
N PRO A 249 -11.17 -34.54 15.92
CA PRO A 249 -11.90 -35.66 16.47
C PRO A 249 -11.24 -36.93 15.95
N ASP A 250 -10.82 -37.76 16.89
CA ASP A 250 -10.40 -39.15 16.77
C ASP A 250 -10.99 -39.87 15.55
N THR A 251 -10.15 -40.20 14.55
CA THR A 251 -10.42 -41.34 13.65
C THR A 251 -9.14 -42.12 13.37
N ALA A 252 -9.04 -43.24 14.08
CA ALA A 252 -8.18 -44.41 13.87
C ALA A 252 -6.67 -44.25 14.15
N PRO A 253 -6.10 -45.07 15.07
CA PRO A 253 -4.67 -45.06 15.30
C PRO A 253 -3.94 -45.65 14.08
N PRO A 254 -2.77 -45.09 13.69
CA PRO A 254 -1.93 -45.72 12.68
C PRO A 254 -1.47 -47.08 13.20
N ARG A 255 -1.86 -48.13 12.47
CA ARG A 255 -1.38 -49.49 12.73
C ARG A 255 0.14 -49.52 12.58
N GLY A 256 0.80 -49.93 13.65
CA GLY A 256 2.13 -50.53 13.56
C GLY A 256 3.27 -49.65 14.02
N ILE A 257 3.31 -49.28 15.30
CA ILE A 257 4.58 -49.14 16.02
C ILE A 257 4.42 -49.83 17.38
N LYS A 258 4.98 -51.03 17.52
CA LYS A 258 5.11 -51.71 18.81
C LYS A 258 6.25 -51.03 19.57
N SER A 259 5.93 -49.99 20.34
CA SER A 259 6.83 -49.47 21.37
C SER A 259 6.40 -50.06 22.71
N LYS A 260 7.29 -50.85 23.31
CA LYS A 260 7.10 -51.46 24.62
C LYS A 260 7.36 -50.36 25.67
N VAL A 261 6.34 -49.56 25.98
CA VAL A 261 6.44 -48.56 27.06
C VAL A 261 6.13 -49.26 28.38
N GLN A 262 7.14 -49.29 29.24
CA GLN A 262 7.06 -49.74 30.61
C GLN A 262 6.18 -48.76 31.39
N THR A 263 5.07 -49.26 31.93
CA THR A 263 4.10 -48.46 32.70
C THR A 263 4.61 -48.26 34.11
N ASP A 264 5.39 -47.19 34.32
CA ASP A 264 5.54 -46.62 35.66
C ASP A 264 4.37 -45.65 35.90
N ALA A 265 3.88 -45.62 37.15
CA ALA A 265 2.63 -45.00 37.55
C ALA A 265 2.48 -43.54 37.08
N VAL A 266 1.32 -43.23 36.51
CA VAL A 266 0.92 -41.87 36.10
C VAL A 266 0.80 -41.01 37.35
N PRO A 267 1.53 -39.87 37.46
CA PRO A 267 1.36 -38.94 38.56
C PRO A 267 -0.07 -38.37 38.55
N GLU A 268 -0.68 -38.31 39.72
CA GLU A 268 -2.00 -37.74 39.95
C GLU A 268 -2.08 -36.29 39.41
N LEU A 269 -3.10 -36.02 38.58
CA LEU A 269 -3.33 -34.71 37.97
C LEU A 269 -3.66 -33.68 39.06
N VAL A 270 -2.71 -32.79 39.33
CA VAL A 270 -2.94 -31.62 40.20
C VAL A 270 -3.99 -30.71 39.53
N PRO A 271 -5.12 -30.40 40.20
CA PRO A 271 -6.11 -29.46 39.66
C PRO A 271 -5.47 -28.08 39.43
N VAL A 272 -5.50 -27.60 38.19
CA VAL A 272 -5.06 -26.24 37.85
C VAL A 272 -6.08 -25.27 38.43
N ALA A 273 -5.64 -24.33 39.25
CA ALA A 273 -6.50 -23.30 39.84
C ALA A 273 -7.26 -22.52 38.73
N PRO A 274 -8.51 -22.06 38.99
CA PRO A 274 -9.27 -21.27 38.01
C PRO A 274 -8.47 -20.03 37.60
N ASP A 275 -8.32 -19.84 36.29
CA ASP A 275 -7.66 -18.66 35.74
C ASP A 275 -8.61 -17.45 35.84
N GLU A 276 -8.41 -16.65 36.88
CA GLU A 276 -9.21 -15.49 37.28
C GLU A 276 -9.47 -14.48 36.13
N HIS A 277 -8.59 -14.44 35.12
CA HIS A 277 -8.66 -13.51 34.00
C HIS A 277 -8.94 -14.17 32.65
N ALA A 278 -9.38 -15.44 32.63
CA ALA A 278 -9.68 -16.14 31.38
C ALA A 278 -10.73 -15.43 30.53
N GLU A 279 -11.82 -14.96 31.16
CA GLU A 279 -12.91 -14.30 30.43
C GLU A 279 -12.52 -12.90 29.92
N ASP A 280 -11.76 -12.14 30.72
CA ASP A 280 -11.22 -10.84 30.32
C ASP A 280 -10.35 -10.99 29.07
N ARG A 281 -9.39 -11.93 29.09
CA ARG A 281 -8.50 -12.18 27.95
C ARG A 281 -9.26 -12.62 26.71
N ARG A 282 -10.28 -13.45 26.88
CA ARG A 282 -11.15 -13.90 25.78
C ARG A 282 -11.87 -12.71 25.15
N THR A 283 -12.48 -11.86 25.97
CA THR A 283 -13.20 -10.67 25.53
C THR A 283 -12.28 -9.71 24.75
N ILE A 284 -11.10 -9.43 25.30
CA ILE A 284 -10.12 -8.54 24.67
C ILE A 284 -9.62 -9.12 23.34
N THR A 285 -9.26 -10.40 23.33
CA THR A 285 -8.74 -11.07 22.12
C THR A 285 -9.81 -11.13 21.02
N GLU A 286 -11.07 -11.36 21.38
CA GLU A 286 -12.16 -11.37 20.40
C GLU A 286 -12.41 -9.98 19.80
N ALA A 287 -12.36 -8.93 20.61
CA ALA A 287 -12.47 -7.55 20.13
C ALA A 287 -11.32 -7.20 19.16
N LEU A 288 -10.08 -7.62 19.47
CA LEU A 288 -8.94 -7.49 18.57
C LEU A 288 -9.16 -8.23 17.24
N ARG A 289 -9.69 -9.46 17.28
CA ARG A 289 -9.99 -10.24 16.05
C ARG A 289 -11.04 -9.60 15.16
N ARG A 290 -12.00 -8.89 15.75
CA ARG A 290 -13.05 -8.15 15.03
C ARG A 290 -12.60 -6.79 14.51
N ASP A 291 -11.34 -6.43 14.73
CA ASP A 291 -10.76 -5.13 14.41
C ASP A 291 -11.44 -3.94 15.10
N ASP A 292 -12.15 -4.20 16.20
CA ASP A 292 -12.81 -3.15 17.00
C ASP A 292 -11.83 -2.58 18.01
N SER A 293 -11.16 -1.49 17.63
CA SER A 293 -10.12 -0.87 18.45
C SER A 293 -10.66 -0.26 19.74
N SER A 294 -11.84 0.38 19.68
CA SER A 294 -12.45 1.01 20.84
C SER A 294 -12.88 -0.05 21.86
N ALA A 295 -13.57 -1.10 21.41
CA ALA A 295 -14.01 -2.18 22.31
C ALA A 295 -12.83 -2.95 22.91
N ALA A 296 -11.77 -3.20 22.14
CA ALA A 296 -10.59 -3.90 22.64
C ALA A 296 -9.86 -3.10 23.74
N VAL A 297 -9.66 -1.80 23.53
CA VAL A 297 -9.00 -0.93 24.51
C VAL A 297 -9.88 -0.73 25.74
N GLU A 298 -11.20 -0.57 25.56
CA GLU A 298 -12.15 -0.45 26.67
C GLU A 298 -12.19 -1.72 27.53
N ALA A 299 -12.27 -2.91 26.90
CA ALA A 299 -12.22 -4.18 27.62
C ALA A 299 -10.90 -4.36 28.37
N TYR A 300 -9.76 -4.01 27.76
CA TYR A 300 -8.46 -4.08 28.41
C TYR A 300 -8.35 -3.11 29.60
N ARG A 301 -8.90 -1.89 29.44
CA ARG A 301 -8.92 -0.87 30.48
C ARG A 301 -9.76 -1.32 31.68
N ALA A 302 -10.95 -1.85 31.41
CA ALA A 302 -11.92 -2.29 32.41
C ALA A 302 -11.48 -3.56 33.17
N ALA A 303 -10.65 -4.39 32.55
CA ALA A 303 -10.21 -5.64 33.15
C ALA A 303 -9.37 -5.40 34.43
N PRO A 304 -9.70 -6.06 35.54
CA PRO A 304 -9.05 -5.83 36.83
C PRO A 304 -7.60 -6.33 36.83
N GLY A 305 -6.73 -5.64 37.57
CA GLY A 305 -5.36 -6.11 37.79
C GLY A 305 -4.49 -6.19 36.54
N LYS A 306 -3.51 -7.10 36.53
CA LYS A 306 -2.52 -7.21 35.46
C LYS A 306 -2.89 -8.32 34.48
N ILE A 307 -3.64 -7.94 33.43
CA ILE A 307 -4.00 -8.87 32.34
C ILE A 307 -2.79 -9.19 31.48
N ARG A 308 -2.55 -10.48 31.26
CA ARG A 308 -1.45 -11.00 30.45
C ARG A 308 -1.97 -11.55 29.13
N LEU A 309 -1.85 -10.79 28.05
CA LEU A 309 -2.18 -11.27 26.71
C LEU A 309 -0.95 -11.92 26.04
N ALA A 310 -1.15 -12.49 24.85
CA ALA A 310 -0.05 -12.85 23.96
C ALA A 310 0.77 -11.60 23.58
N ASP A 311 2.07 -11.73 23.33
CA ASP A 311 2.95 -10.56 23.05
C ASP A 311 2.41 -9.67 21.91
N GLY A 312 1.87 -10.30 20.86
CA GLY A 312 1.28 -9.61 19.72
C GLY A 312 0.04 -8.81 20.11
N ASP A 313 -0.91 -9.46 20.77
CA ASP A 313 -2.16 -8.84 21.24
C ASP A 313 -1.88 -7.72 22.26
N GLN A 314 -0.93 -7.95 23.17
CA GLN A 314 -0.50 -6.97 24.17
C GLN A 314 0.12 -5.72 23.53
N ALA A 315 0.99 -5.89 22.52
CA ALA A 315 1.55 -4.77 21.76
C ALA A 315 0.47 -4.04 20.94
N GLU A 316 -0.48 -4.81 20.39
CA GLU A 316 -1.56 -4.27 19.57
C GLU A 316 -2.54 -3.43 20.39
N ILE A 317 -2.86 -3.83 21.62
CA ILE A 317 -3.62 -2.99 22.56
C ILE A 317 -2.90 -1.66 22.80
N GLY A 318 -1.58 -1.69 23.03
CA GLY A 318 -0.79 -0.47 23.21
C GLY A 318 -0.88 0.48 22.00
N ASN A 319 -0.75 -0.07 20.79
CA ASN A 319 -0.85 0.70 19.55
C ASN A 319 -2.25 1.30 19.34
N ARG A 320 -3.31 0.51 19.59
CA ARG A 320 -4.71 0.94 19.45
C ARG A 320 -5.07 2.01 20.48
N ALA A 321 -4.61 1.86 21.73
CA ALA A 321 -4.78 2.86 22.78
C ALA A 321 -4.14 4.20 22.39
N MET A 322 -2.93 4.17 21.83
CA MET A 322 -2.27 5.37 21.29
C MET A 322 -3.04 6.02 20.14
N ALA A 323 -3.61 5.22 19.24
CA ALA A 323 -4.37 5.73 18.10
C ALA A 323 -5.63 6.50 18.53
N ILE A 324 -6.25 6.12 19.64
CA ILE A 324 -7.43 6.78 20.19
C ILE A 324 -7.11 7.82 21.29
N GLY A 325 -5.83 8.11 21.52
CA GLY A 325 -5.37 9.12 22.48
C GLY A 325 -5.34 8.67 23.94
N ASP A 326 -5.51 7.37 24.23
CA ASP A 326 -5.43 6.82 25.58
C ASP A 326 -3.99 6.42 25.94
N ALA A 327 -3.22 7.41 26.38
CA ALA A 327 -1.82 7.23 26.75
C ALA A 327 -1.60 6.34 27.99
N GLU A 328 -2.50 6.36 28.97
CA GLU A 328 -2.38 5.55 30.20
C GLU A 328 -2.56 4.06 29.90
N THR A 329 -3.56 3.71 29.08
CA THR A 329 -3.73 2.30 28.69
C THR A 329 -2.58 1.81 27.82
N ALA A 330 -2.03 2.68 26.96
CA ALA A 330 -0.85 2.35 26.17
C ALA A 330 0.37 2.04 27.06
N VAL A 331 0.64 2.88 28.07
CA VAL A 331 1.71 2.65 29.05
C VAL A 331 1.51 1.32 29.77
N ARG A 332 0.31 1.06 30.30
CA ARG A 332 -0.02 -0.21 30.98
C ARG A 332 0.25 -1.41 30.07
N ALA A 333 -0.16 -1.33 28.80
CA ALA A 333 0.00 -2.40 27.84
C ALA A 333 1.49 -2.69 27.52
N TYR A 334 2.27 -1.65 27.20
CA TYR A 334 3.69 -1.80 26.86
C TYR A 334 4.55 -2.22 28.07
N THR A 335 4.27 -1.70 29.26
CA THR A 335 4.95 -2.14 30.49
C THR A 335 4.71 -3.62 30.73
N GLY A 336 3.45 -4.07 30.64
CA GLY A 336 3.10 -5.49 30.78
C GLY A 336 3.80 -6.39 29.75
N LEU A 337 3.96 -5.90 28.52
CA LEU A 337 4.71 -6.59 27.46
C LEU A 337 6.20 -6.73 27.80
N LEU A 338 6.84 -5.64 28.22
CA LEU A 338 8.27 -5.63 28.54
C LEU A 338 8.58 -6.51 29.76
N GLU A 339 7.74 -6.47 30.79
CA GLU A 339 7.91 -7.32 31.99
C GLU A 339 7.80 -8.81 31.63
N ARG A 340 6.89 -9.18 30.72
CA ARG A 340 6.72 -10.56 30.28
C ARG A 340 7.89 -11.06 29.44
N ARG A 341 8.46 -10.20 28.62
CA ARG A 341 9.59 -10.53 27.75
C ARG A 341 10.91 -10.63 28.49
N GLY A 342 11.04 -9.96 29.63
CA GLY A 342 12.29 -9.91 30.39
C GLY A 342 13.45 -9.43 29.52
N GLU A 343 14.45 -10.28 29.32
CA GLU A 343 15.65 -9.97 28.51
C GLU A 343 15.49 -10.20 27.00
N ARG A 344 14.37 -10.80 26.56
CA ARG A 344 14.15 -11.05 25.12
C ARG A 344 14.12 -9.74 24.35
N THR A 345 14.98 -9.62 23.35
CA THR A 345 15.15 -8.41 22.53
C THR A 345 14.14 -8.31 21.39
N SER A 346 13.58 -9.44 20.94
CA SER A 346 12.63 -9.49 19.82
C SER A 346 11.48 -10.46 20.08
N GLY A 347 10.29 -10.15 19.57
CA GLY A 347 9.12 -11.02 19.62
C GLY A 347 7.93 -10.51 18.80
N PRO A 348 6.80 -11.24 18.78
CA PRO A 348 5.56 -10.78 18.16
C PRO A 348 5.14 -9.42 18.72
N GLY A 349 4.87 -8.42 17.87
CA GLY A 349 4.52 -7.06 18.33
C GLY A 349 5.67 -6.04 18.38
N GLY A 350 6.90 -6.39 17.97
CA GLY A 350 8.01 -5.43 17.78
C GLY A 350 9.25 -5.74 18.61
N SER A 351 10.34 -4.99 18.40
CA SER A 351 11.55 -5.08 19.23
C SER A 351 11.29 -4.55 20.63
N SER A 352 11.85 -5.18 21.67
CA SER A 352 11.76 -4.66 23.04
C SER A 352 12.41 -3.28 23.17
N ASP A 353 13.40 -2.96 22.32
CA ASP A 353 14.06 -1.66 22.33
C ASP A 353 13.17 -0.58 21.70
N GLU A 354 12.45 -0.91 20.62
CA GLU A 354 11.45 -0.02 20.01
C GLU A 354 10.30 0.27 20.98
N ILE A 355 9.82 -0.75 21.68
CA ILE A 355 8.76 -0.61 22.68
C ILE A 355 9.25 0.26 23.85
N ARG A 356 10.51 0.14 24.29
CA ARG A 356 11.09 1.03 25.31
C ARG A 356 11.18 2.47 24.84
N LEU A 357 11.56 2.73 23.58
CA LEU A 357 11.58 4.07 23.01
C LEU A 357 10.18 4.69 22.95
N LEU A 358 9.20 3.91 22.47
CA LEU A 358 7.81 4.35 22.39
C LEU A 358 7.22 4.63 23.77
N LEU A 359 7.40 3.71 24.73
CA LEU A 359 6.98 3.87 26.11
C LEU A 359 7.61 5.12 26.74
N SER A 360 8.92 5.31 26.57
CA SER A 360 9.62 6.50 27.08
C SER A 360 9.08 7.79 26.46
N SER A 361 8.81 7.79 25.15
CA SER A 361 8.21 8.94 24.48
C SER A 361 6.80 9.26 24.99
N ILE A 362 5.98 8.26 25.32
CA ILE A 362 4.63 8.47 25.85
C ILE A 362 4.72 9.07 27.26
N LEU A 363 5.55 8.48 28.12
CA LEU A 363 5.76 8.94 29.49
C LEU A 363 6.23 10.40 29.54
N ILE A 364 7.21 10.77 28.72
CA ILE A 364 7.75 12.13 28.69
C ILE A 364 6.78 13.11 28.02
N ARG A 365 6.39 12.84 26.77
CA ARG A 365 5.73 13.86 25.92
C ARG A 365 4.21 13.90 26.03
N ARG A 366 3.57 12.86 26.55
CA ARG A 366 2.10 12.78 26.67
C ARG A 366 1.63 12.85 28.11
N LEU A 367 2.34 12.17 29.02
CA LEU A 367 1.92 12.09 30.41
C LEU A 367 2.71 13.01 31.35
N GLY A 368 3.82 13.61 30.91
CA GLY A 368 4.64 14.47 31.77
C GLY A 368 5.24 13.71 32.97
N ARG A 369 5.55 12.42 32.79
CA ARG A 369 6.12 11.50 33.80
C ARG A 369 7.57 11.09 33.45
N PRO A 370 8.52 12.04 33.33
CA PRO A 370 9.88 11.77 32.87
C PRO A 370 10.67 10.82 33.81
N SER A 371 10.36 10.84 35.11
CA SER A 371 11.00 9.97 36.10
C SER A 371 10.81 8.48 35.81
N GLU A 372 9.66 8.09 35.25
CA GLU A 372 9.34 6.70 34.90
C GLU A 372 10.04 6.23 33.63
N ALA A 373 10.32 7.14 32.70
CA ALA A 373 11.05 6.83 31.46
C ALA A 373 12.55 6.54 31.70
N ARG A 374 13.12 7.02 32.81
CA ARG A 374 14.56 6.96 33.09
C ARG A 374 15.15 5.55 33.01
N SER A 375 14.50 4.58 33.65
CA SER A 375 15.01 3.19 33.67
C SER A 375 15.03 2.57 32.26
N HIS A 376 14.03 2.90 31.43
CA HIS A 376 13.95 2.42 30.06
C HIS A 376 15.03 3.05 29.17
N LEU A 377 15.26 4.36 29.30
CA LEU A 377 16.30 5.06 28.55
C LEU A 377 17.72 4.63 28.94
N GLN A 378 17.96 4.31 30.21
CA GLN A 378 19.25 3.75 30.68
C GLN A 378 19.53 2.37 30.08
N ILE A 379 18.52 1.50 30.02
CA ILE A 379 18.67 0.17 29.38
C ILE A 379 19.07 0.32 27.90
N LEU A 380 18.57 1.35 27.22
CA LEU A 380 18.83 1.61 25.81
C LEU A 380 20.23 2.18 25.52
N ASP A 381 21.03 2.52 26.53
CA ASP A 381 22.40 3.01 26.33
C ASP A 381 23.35 1.91 25.86
N ALA A 382 23.16 0.71 26.38
CA ALA A 382 23.99 -0.45 26.05
C ALA A 382 23.44 -1.25 24.85
N ARG A 383 22.37 -0.79 24.19
CA ARG A 383 21.68 -1.54 23.12
C ARG A 383 22.08 -1.03 21.73
N PRO A 384 22.24 -1.93 20.74
CA PRO A 384 22.55 -1.54 19.37
C PRO A 384 21.28 -1.03 18.67
N LEU A 385 21.07 0.29 18.69
CA LEU A 385 19.93 0.96 18.05
C LEU A 385 20.26 1.40 16.62
N SER A 386 19.22 1.59 15.79
CA SER A 386 19.36 2.29 14.50
C SER A 386 19.76 3.75 14.70
N ALA A 387 20.26 4.42 13.66
CA ALA A 387 20.60 5.84 13.73
C ALA A 387 19.40 6.71 14.19
N GLU A 388 18.20 6.40 13.71
CA GLU A 388 16.95 7.06 14.15
C GLU A 388 16.63 6.76 15.62
N GLY A 389 16.83 5.51 16.06
CA GLY A 389 16.61 5.12 17.46
C GLY A 389 17.59 5.80 18.42
N ILE A 390 18.86 5.98 18.02
CA ILE A 390 19.86 6.75 18.77
C ILE A 390 19.43 8.21 18.89
N ALA A 391 19.07 8.84 17.77
CA ALA A 391 18.63 10.23 17.75
C ALA A 391 17.38 10.45 18.63
N LEU A 392 16.41 9.53 18.57
CA LEU A 392 15.21 9.59 19.40
C LEU A 392 15.53 9.39 20.88
N ARG A 393 16.37 8.40 21.24
CA ARG A 393 16.79 8.17 22.63
C ARG A 393 17.45 9.43 23.21
N ASP A 394 18.38 10.02 22.46
CA ASP A 394 19.15 11.18 22.92
C ASP A 394 18.27 12.42 23.06
N ALA A 395 17.32 12.63 22.12
CA ALA A 395 16.31 13.67 22.24
C ALA A 395 15.40 13.48 23.48
N LEU A 396 14.93 12.25 23.73
CA LEU A 396 14.11 11.95 24.90
C LEU A 396 14.90 12.13 26.21
N LYS A 397 16.20 11.82 26.23
CA LYS A 397 17.06 12.09 27.38
C LYS A 397 17.23 13.58 27.65
N GLN A 398 17.40 14.37 26.59
CA GLN A 398 17.48 15.83 26.71
C GLN A 398 16.16 16.39 27.28
N GLU A 399 15.02 16.02 26.68
CA GLU A 399 13.69 16.42 27.17
C GLU A 399 13.43 15.99 28.61
N MET A 400 13.89 14.80 29.01
CA MET A 400 13.77 14.29 30.38
C MET A 400 14.61 15.09 31.39
N ASN A 401 15.74 15.68 30.96
CA ASN A 401 16.59 16.51 31.81
C ASN A 401 16.10 17.96 31.89
N ASP A 402 15.40 18.42 30.84
CA ASP A 402 14.84 19.77 30.74
C ASP A 402 13.47 19.91 31.42
N ALA A 403 12.78 18.79 31.71
CA ALA A 403 11.49 18.69 32.39
C ALA A 403 11.65 18.40 33.89
#